data_AF-M2XIV2-F1
#
_entry.id   AF-M2XIV2-F1
#
_cell.length_a   1.000
_cell.length_b   1.000
_cell.length_c   1.000
_cell.angle_alpha   90.00
_cell.angle_beta   90.00
_cell.angle_gamma   90.00
#
_symmetry.space_group_name_H-M   'P 1'
#
loop_
_entity.id
_entity.type
_entity.pdbx_description
1 polymer ?
#
loop_
_entity_poly.entity_id
_entity_poly.type
_entity_poly.pdbx_seq_one_letter_code
_entity_poly.pdbx_strand_id
1 'polypeptide(L)' 'IPGLPSCAQSCITNYGGCNQVDVKCICTNTSLLETLSCCVSQKCDAAGTAAVIKFADSLCGSFGVTTLPTAATC' A
#
# COMPACT_ATOMS: atom_id res chain seq x y z
N ILE A 1 -0.13 -7.49 -6.73
CA ILE A 1 0.93 -8.03 -5.85
C ILE A 1 0.34 -9.22 -5.07
N PRO A 2 0.90 -10.43 -5.20
CA PRO A 2 0.42 -11.59 -4.43
C PRO A 2 0.57 -11.33 -2.92
N GLY A 3 -0.51 -11.52 -2.17
CA GLY A 3 -0.58 -11.24 -0.72
C GLY A 3 -1.22 -9.91 -0.33
N LEU A 4 -1.43 -8.99 -1.28
CA LEU A 4 -2.23 -7.79 -1.04
C LEU A 4 -3.72 -8.15 -1.03
N PRO A 5 -4.49 -7.78 0.02
CA PRO A 5 -5.91 -8.09 0.08
C PRO A 5 -6.70 -7.41 -1.04
N SER A 6 -7.75 -8.07 -1.50
CA SER A 6 -8.56 -7.65 -2.66
C SER A 6 -9.15 -6.25 -2.53
N CYS A 7 -9.50 -5.82 -1.30
CA CYS A 7 -10.02 -4.47 -1.05
C CYS A 7 -9.00 -3.37 -1.41
N ALA A 8 -7.70 -3.63 -1.24
CA ALA A 8 -6.62 -2.73 -1.63
C ALA A 8 -6.18 -2.91 -3.09
N GLN A 9 -6.38 -4.10 -3.67
CA GLN A 9 -6.12 -4.30 -5.09
C GLN A 9 -6.98 -3.39 -5.96
N SER A 10 -8.25 -3.17 -5.58
CA SER A 10 -9.13 -2.21 -6.25
C SER A 10 -8.70 -0.75 -6.10
N CYS A 11 -7.87 -0.45 -5.11
CA CYS A 11 -7.35 0.90 -4.85
C CYS A 11 -6.10 1.22 -5.66
N ILE A 12 -5.36 0.19 -6.08
CA ILE A 12 -4.20 0.36 -6.95
C ILE A 12 -4.69 0.42 -8.40
N THR A 13 -5.12 1.61 -8.81
CA THR A 13 -5.49 1.90 -10.21
C THR A 13 -4.29 2.30 -11.06
N ASN A 14 -3.29 2.92 -10.45
CA ASN A 14 -2.04 3.29 -11.09
C ASN A 14 -0.93 3.25 -10.04
N TYR A 15 0.24 2.72 -10.38
CA TYR A 15 1.40 2.63 -9.48
C TYR A 15 2.22 3.94 -9.42
N GLY A 16 1.65 5.06 -9.86
CA GLY A 16 2.33 6.36 -9.85
C GLY A 16 3.59 6.39 -10.73
N GLY A 17 3.60 5.61 -11.81
CA GLY A 17 4.77 5.44 -12.68
C GLY A 17 5.75 4.34 -12.25
N CYS A 18 5.50 3.68 -11.11
CA CYS A 18 6.27 2.51 -10.70
C CYS A 18 5.81 1.24 -11.43
N ASN A 19 6.71 0.28 -11.58
CA ASN A 19 6.34 -1.04 -12.09
C ASN A 19 5.66 -1.86 -10.98
N GLN A 20 4.73 -2.75 -11.34
CA GLN A 20 4.04 -3.61 -10.37
C GLN A 20 4.99 -4.56 -9.60
N VAL A 21 6.17 -4.83 -10.17
CA VAL A 21 7.25 -5.62 -9.57
C VAL A 21 8.24 -4.75 -8.79
N ASP A 22 8.17 -3.43 -8.97
CA ASP A 22 9.13 -2.47 -8.44
C ASP A 22 8.65 -1.99 -7.07
N VAL A 23 8.66 -2.93 -6.12
CA VAL A 23 8.18 -2.73 -4.76
C VAL A 23 8.85 -1.52 -4.14
N LYS A 24 10.17 -1.39 -4.29
CA LYS A 24 10.92 -0.25 -3.74
C LYS A 24 10.35 1.07 -4.24
N CYS A 25 10.09 1.20 -5.55
CA CYS A 25 9.48 2.39 -6.13
C CYS A 25 8.11 2.65 -5.51
N ILE A 26 7.23 1.64 -5.46
CA ILE A 26 5.88 1.73 -4.87
C ILE A 26 5.93 2.22 -3.43
N CYS A 27 6.81 1.63 -2.63
CA CYS A 27 7.00 1.92 -1.21
C CYS A 27 7.61 3.31 -0.96
N THR A 28 8.37 3.86 -1.92
CA THR A 28 8.91 5.23 -1.83
C THR A 28 8.00 6.28 -2.44
N ASN A 29 6.95 5.87 -3.14
CA ASN A 29 6.05 6.77 -3.85
C ASN A 29 4.96 7.26 -2.89
N THR A 30 5.22 8.40 -2.25
CA THR A 30 4.31 9.00 -1.27
C THR A 30 2.94 9.30 -1.84
N SER A 31 2.86 9.80 -3.08
CA SER A 31 1.59 10.13 -3.73
C SER A 31 0.72 8.89 -3.98
N LEU A 32 1.36 7.78 -4.36
CA LEU A 32 0.70 6.48 -4.44
C LEU A 32 0.24 6.01 -3.06
N LEU A 33 1.10 6.11 -2.05
CA LEU A 33 0.80 5.69 -0.68
C LEU A 33 -0.36 6.48 -0.09
N GLU A 34 -0.44 7.79 -0.29
CA GLU A 34 -1.57 8.63 0.14
C GLU A 34 -2.86 8.21 -0.57
N THR A 35 -2.83 8.04 -1.88
CA THR A 35 -4.00 7.61 -2.66
C THR A 35 -4.46 6.22 -2.23
N LEU A 36 -3.52 5.30 -2.02
CA LEU A 36 -3.79 3.95 -1.56
C LEU A 36 -4.36 3.97 -0.14
N SER A 37 -3.77 4.74 0.77
CA SER A 37 -4.23 4.92 2.15
C SER A 37 -5.65 5.45 2.18
N CYS A 38 -5.94 6.47 1.37
CA CYS A 38 -7.24 7.09 1.33
C CYS A 38 -8.32 6.20 0.67
N CYS A 39 -7.92 5.37 -0.29
CA CYS A 39 -8.86 4.41 -0.87
C CYS A 39 -9.07 3.21 0.06
N VAL A 40 -8.02 2.70 0.71
CA VAL A 40 -8.09 1.59 1.67
C VAL A 40 -8.95 1.97 2.86
N SER A 41 -8.85 3.19 3.38
CA SER A 41 -9.72 3.66 4.47
C SER A 41 -11.20 3.71 4.10
N GLN A 42 -11.53 3.89 2.81
CA GLN A 42 -12.91 3.93 2.31
C GLN A 42 -13.43 2.57 1.82
N LYS A 43 -12.55 1.68 1.35
CA LYS A 43 -12.91 0.39 0.72
C LYS A 43 -12.66 -0.81 1.62
N CYS A 44 -11.67 -0.73 2.51
CA CYS A 44 -11.33 -1.76 3.46
C CYS A 44 -11.81 -1.35 4.86
N ASP A 45 -12.37 -2.33 5.58
CA ASP A 45 -12.67 -2.16 7.00
C ASP A 45 -11.37 -2.13 7.83
N ALA A 46 -11.45 -1.81 9.13
CA ALA A 46 -10.27 -1.66 9.99
C ALA A 46 -9.33 -2.89 9.95
N ALA A 47 -9.89 -4.10 9.87
CA ALA A 47 -9.13 -5.34 9.74
C ALA A 47 -8.43 -5.47 8.38
N GLY A 48 -9.11 -5.07 7.28
CA GLY A 48 -8.53 -5.08 5.95
C GLY A 48 -7.38 -4.08 5.83
N THR A 49 -7.59 -2.88 6.36
CA THR A 49 -6.57 -1.83 6.47
C THR A 49 -5.34 -2.31 7.22
N ALA A 50 -5.51 -2.92 8.41
CA ALA A 50 -4.40 -3.47 9.17
C ALA A 50 -3.64 -4.57 8.42
N ALA A 51 -4.33 -5.42 7.67
CA ALA A 51 -3.71 -6.45 6.84
C ALA A 51 -2.88 -5.85 5.69
N VAL A 52 -3.40 -4.82 5.02
CA VAL A 52 -2.68 -4.08 3.97
C VAL A 52 -1.41 -3.46 4.54
N ILE A 53 -1.50 -2.78 5.67
CA ILE A 53 -0.37 -2.10 6.30
C ILE A 53 0.69 -3.11 6.71
N LYS A 54 0.32 -4.21 7.36
CA LYS A 54 1.27 -5.27 7.72
C LYS A 54 1.94 -5.89 6.50
N PHE A 55 1.18 -6.12 5.44
CA PHE A 55 1.73 -6.63 4.18
C PHE A 55 2.72 -5.64 3.59
N ALA A 56 2.34 -4.36 3.49
CA ALA A 56 3.18 -3.31 2.95
C ALA A 56 4.44 -3.12 3.80
N ASP A 57 4.34 -3.07 5.12
CA ASP A 57 5.47 -2.98 6.05
C ASP A 57 6.45 -4.15 5.89
N SER A 58 5.94 -5.38 5.87
CA SER A 58 6.79 -6.56 5.66
C SER A 58 7.46 -6.57 4.29
N LEU A 59 6.72 -6.20 3.25
CA LEU A 59 7.21 -6.19 1.88
C LEU A 59 8.25 -5.08 1.70
N CYS A 60 7.88 -3.83 2.00
CA CYS A 60 8.71 -2.64 1.86
C CYS A 60 9.91 -2.65 2.81
N GLY A 61 9.73 -3.14 4.04
CA GLY A 61 10.82 -3.32 5.00
C GLY A 61 11.87 -4.30 4.50
N SER A 62 11.48 -5.33 3.75
CA SER A 62 12.43 -6.24 3.08
C SER A 62 13.27 -5.53 1.99
N PHE A 63 12.81 -4.40 1.46
CA PHE A 63 13.55 -3.54 0.53
C PHE A 63 14.23 -2.34 1.22
N GLY A 64 14.20 -2.28 2.56
CA GLY A 64 14.78 -1.19 3.35
C GLY A 64 13.96 0.09 3.36
N VAL A 65 12.68 0.04 3.00
CA VAL A 65 11.77 1.18 3.05
C VAL A 65 10.97 1.14 4.35
N THR A 66 11.20 2.11 5.23
CA THR A 66 10.56 2.21 6.55
C THR A 66 9.66 3.45 6.69
N THR A 67 9.43 4.18 5.59
CA THR A 67 8.65 5.42 5.56
C THR A 67 7.19 5.19 5.23
N LEU A 68 6.67 3.98 5.46
CA LEU A 68 5.29 3.67 5.12
C LEU A 68 4.30 4.22 6.14
N PRO A 69 3.13 4.69 5.67
CA PRO A 69 2.05 5.03 6.56
C PRO A 69 1.57 3.78 7.30
N THR A 70 1.63 3.85 8.63
CA THR A 70 1.14 2.81 9.54
C THR A 70 -0.36 2.88 9.80
N ALA A 71 -1.05 3.84 9.17
CA ALA A 71 -2.49 3.97 9.18
C ALA A 71 -2.96 4.42 7.79
N ALA A 72 -4.03 3.78 7.29
CA ALA A 72 -4.68 4.24 6.08
C ALA A 72 -5.69 5.32 6.48
N THR A 73 -5.32 6.58 6.30
CA THR A 73 -6.18 7.74 6.58
C THR A 73 -6.19 8.67 5.37
N CYS A 74 -7.37 9.14 5.00
CA CYS A 74 -7.53 10.45 4.37
C CYS A 74 -7.66 11.47 5.52
#